data_AF-A0A7V9R936-F1
#
_entry.id   AF-A0A7V9R936-F1
#
_cell.length_a   1.000
_cell.length_b   1.000
_cell.length_c   1.000
_cell.angle_alpha   90.00
_cell.angle_beta   90.00
_cell.angle_gamma   90.00
#
_symmetry.space_group_name_H-M   'P 1'
#
loop_
_entity.id
_entity.type
_entity.pdbx_description
1 polymer ?
#
loop_
_entity_poly.entity_id
_entity_poly.type
_entity_poly.pdbx_seq_one_letter_code
_entity_poly.pdbx_strand_id
1 'polypeptide(L)'
;FFLMSIAFLPFPTALVAEDLGNETAMFTYGATLTVTAYLFNALWHYGRLNLLRGDADPREVSGITRSYIPGLFAYTAVTLVALVNGWIAFVLFALLAAFYVVSASIWGRDEAIAR
;
A
#
# COMPACT_ATOMS: atom_id res chain seq x y z
N PHE A 1 -15.35 2.96 5.43
CA PHE A 1 -14.17 3.82 5.67
C PHE A 1 -13.06 3.59 4.64
N PHE A 2 -12.65 2.33 4.36
CA PHE A 2 -11.65 2.04 3.30
C PHE A 2 -11.89 2.75 1.96
N LEU A 3 -13.09 2.63 1.39
CA LEU A 3 -13.44 3.29 0.13
C LEU A 3 -13.40 4.82 0.21
N MET A 4 -13.64 5.38 1.41
CA MET A 4 -13.53 6.83 1.63
C MET A 4 -12.07 7.28 1.54
N SER A 5 -11.13 6.52 2.12
CA SER A 5 -9.69 6.79 2.01
C SER A 5 -9.21 6.71 0.55
N ILE A 6 -9.72 5.76 -0.22
CA ILE A 6 -9.42 5.66 -1.67
C ILE A 6 -9.98 6.88 -2.42
N ALA A 7 -11.24 7.25 -2.17
CA ALA A 7 -11.86 8.40 -2.81
C ALA A 7 -11.18 9.73 -2.42
N PHE A 8 -10.52 9.79 -1.26
CA PHE A 8 -9.78 10.95 -0.79
C PHE A 8 -8.38 11.06 -1.42
N LEU A 9 -7.80 9.96 -1.91
CA LEU A 9 -6.43 9.87 -2.44
C LEU A 9 -6.09 10.86 -3.58
N PRO A 10 -7.01 11.28 -4.47
CA PRO A 10 -6.74 12.33 -5.45
C PRO A 10 -6.35 13.68 -4.84
N PHE A 11 -6.90 14.04 -3.66
CA PHE A 11 -6.60 15.30 -2.99
C PHE A 11 -5.12 15.44 -2.60
N PRO A 12 -4.51 14.54 -1.80
CA PRO A 12 -3.10 14.67 -1.45
C PRO A 12 -2.19 14.44 -2.66
N THR A 13 -2.65 13.73 -3.69
CA THR A 13 -1.89 13.58 -4.95
C THR A 13 -1.77 14.91 -5.69
N ALA A 14 -2.86 15.68 -5.76
CA ALA A 14 -2.82 17.04 -6.32
C ALA A 14 -1.93 17.97 -5.47
N LEU A 15 -2.03 17.86 -4.14
CA LEU A 15 -1.21 18.66 -3.22
C LEU A 15 0.30 18.42 -3.41
N VAL A 16 0.71 17.17 -3.63
CA VAL A 16 2.10 16.82 -3.95
C VAL A 16 2.52 17.32 -5.33
N ALA A 17 1.60 17.35 -6.30
CA ALA A 17 1.90 17.85 -7.64
C ALA A 17 2.14 19.36 -7.69
N GLU A 18 1.53 20.13 -6.77
CA GLU A 18 1.77 21.57 -6.63
C GLU A 18 3.15 21.86 -6.02
N ASP A 19 3.59 21.06 -5.05
CA ASP A 19 4.92 21.19 -4.44
C ASP A 19 5.47 19.83 -3.97
N LEU A 20 6.31 19.23 -4.82
CA LEU A 20 6.93 17.92 -4.60
C LEU A 20 7.89 17.89 -3.40
N GLY A 21 8.44 19.05 -3.01
CA GLY A 21 9.42 19.16 -1.94
C GLY A 21 8.82 19.37 -0.56
N ASN A 22 7.52 19.68 -0.49
CA ASN A 22 6.86 20.08 0.74
C ASN A 22 6.65 18.88 1.69
N GLU A 23 7.14 19.02 2.92
CA GLU A 23 7.02 17.98 3.96
C GLU A 23 5.56 17.69 4.30
N THR A 24 4.72 18.74 4.37
CA THR A 24 3.31 18.61 4.74
C THR A 24 2.51 17.94 3.62
N ALA A 25 2.77 18.29 2.36
CA ALA A 25 2.14 17.64 1.21
C ALA A 25 2.47 16.15 1.17
N MET A 26 3.76 15.82 1.27
CA MET A 26 4.24 14.44 1.26
C MET A 26 3.79 13.63 2.47
N PHE A 27 3.72 14.25 3.65
CA PHE A 27 3.17 13.62 4.84
C PHE A 27 1.68 13.33 4.69
N THR A 28 0.89 14.25 4.14
CA THR A 28 -0.55 14.06 3.90
C THR A 28 -0.79 12.91 2.91
N TYR A 29 0.01 12.85 1.84
CA TYR A 29 0.02 11.76 0.88
C TYR A 29 0.36 10.42 1.53
N GLY A 30 1.49 10.37 2.24
CA GLY A 30 1.95 9.19 2.95
C GLY A 30 0.94 8.70 3.98
N ALA A 31 0.39 9.59 4.80
CA ALA A 31 -0.60 9.26 5.82
C ALA A 31 -1.86 8.66 5.21
N THR A 32 -2.33 9.19 4.08
CA THR A 32 -3.48 8.64 3.35
C THR A 32 -3.20 7.22 2.85
N LEU A 33 -2.02 6.97 2.29
CA LEU A 33 -1.59 5.63 1.86
C LEU A 33 -1.43 4.67 3.04
N THR A 34 -0.81 5.11 4.12
CA THR A 34 -0.63 4.32 5.35
C THR A 34 -2.00 3.92 5.91
N VAL A 35 -2.92 4.87 6.10
CA VAL A 35 -4.29 4.57 6.57
C VAL A 35 -4.98 3.57 5.65
N THR A 36 -4.87 3.74 4.33
CA THR A 36 -5.44 2.83 3.35
C THR A 36 -4.86 1.42 3.49
N ALA A 37 -3.54 1.30 3.68
CA ALA A 37 -2.86 0.02 3.91
C ALA A 37 -3.32 -0.67 5.20
N TYR A 38 -3.48 0.06 6.31
CA TYR A 38 -3.99 -0.48 7.58
C TYR A 38 -5.42 -1.00 7.43
N LEU A 39 -6.29 -0.23 6.76
CA LEU A 39 -7.68 -0.63 6.54
C LEU A 39 -7.79 -1.85 5.62
N PHE A 40 -6.97 -1.92 4.59
CA PHE A 40 -6.92 -3.07 3.69
C PHE A 40 -6.43 -4.32 4.43
N ASN A 41 -5.39 -4.18 5.27
CA ASN A 41 -4.90 -5.28 6.09
C ASN A 41 -5.96 -5.76 7.09
N ALA A 42 -6.66 -4.84 7.76
CA ALA A 42 -7.78 -5.18 8.65
C ALA A 42 -8.91 -5.92 7.90
N LEU A 43 -9.25 -5.48 6.69
CA LEU A 43 -10.23 -6.14 5.84
C LEU A 43 -9.79 -7.57 5.46
N TRP A 44 -8.53 -7.74 5.08
CA TRP A 44 -7.94 -9.05 4.78
C TRP A 44 -8.00 -9.98 5.99
N HIS A 45 -7.56 -9.53 7.17
CA HIS A 45 -7.60 -10.35 8.38
C HIS A 45 -9.02 -10.72 8.80
N TYR A 46 -9.96 -9.78 8.68
CA TYR A 46 -11.37 -10.07 8.95
C TYR A 46 -11.93 -11.13 7.99
N GLY A 47 -11.69 -10.97 6.68
CA GLY A 47 -12.12 -11.93 5.67
C GLY A 47 -11.48 -13.30 5.86
N ARG A 48 -10.18 -13.33 6.19
CA ARG A 48 -9.44 -14.55 6.46
C ARG A 48 -10.05 -15.36 7.61
N LEU A 49 -10.45 -14.69 8.69
CA LEU A 49 -10.94 -15.36 9.90
C LEU A 49 -12.42 -15.75 9.83
N ASN A 50 -13.24 -15.03 9.06
CA ASN A 50 -14.70 -15.15 9.14
C ASN A 50 -15.39 -15.52 7.82
N LEU A 51 -14.75 -15.27 6.67
CA LEU A 51 -15.41 -15.33 5.36
C LEU A 51 -14.75 -16.31 4.38
N LEU A 52 -13.53 -16.77 4.64
CA LEU A 52 -12.91 -17.83 3.86
C LEU A 52 -13.65 -19.15 4.08
N ARG A 53 -13.86 -19.88 2.99
CA ARG A 53 -14.35 -21.26 3.08
C ARG A 53 -13.32 -22.12 3.80
N GLY A 54 -13.80 -23.11 4.56
CA GLY A 54 -12.93 -24.03 5.32
C GLY A 54 -11.99 -24.89 4.45
N ASP A 55 -12.23 -24.95 3.14
CA ASP A 55 -11.40 -25.64 2.14
C ASP A 55 -10.42 -24.71 1.41
N ALA A 56 -10.34 -23.43 1.79
CA ALA A 56 -9.39 -22.49 1.20
C ALA A 56 -7.94 -22.96 1.41
N ASP A 57 -7.13 -22.97 0.35
CA ASP A 57 -5.75 -23.44 0.42
C ASP A 57 -4.94 -22.60 1.43
N PRO A 58 -4.43 -23.22 2.51
CA PRO A 58 -3.61 -22.53 3.50
C PRO A 58 -2.36 -21.86 2.91
N ARG A 59 -1.84 -22.38 1.78
CA ARG A 59 -0.66 -21.83 1.10
C ARG A 59 -0.98 -20.49 0.43
N GLU A 60 -2.11 -20.38 -0.25
CA GLU A 60 -2.56 -19.12 -0.86
C GLU A 60 -2.86 -18.07 0.21
N VAL A 61 -3.57 -18.45 1.29
CA VAL A 61 -3.90 -17.55 2.40
C VAL A 61 -2.64 -17.01 3.09
N SER A 62 -1.64 -17.86 3.30
CA SER A 62 -0.35 -17.47 3.86
C SER A 62 0.44 -16.55 2.93
N GLY A 63 0.46 -16.87 1.63
CA GLY A 63 1.11 -16.06 0.60
C GLY A 63 0.56 -14.63 0.55
N ILE A 64 -0.77 -14.51 0.48
CA ILE A 64 -1.46 -13.22 0.44
C ILE A 64 -1.20 -12.42 1.74
N THR A 65 -1.32 -13.07 2.91
CA THR A 65 -1.06 -12.41 4.19
C THR A 65 0.38 -11.89 4.26
N ARG A 66 1.35 -12.68 3.78
CA ARG A 66 2.77 -12.31 3.79
C ARG A 66 3.09 -11.16 2.83
N SER A 67 2.32 -11.01 1.74
CA SER A 67 2.52 -9.92 0.79
C SER A 67 2.04 -8.55 1.32
N TYR A 68 1.10 -8.52 2.27
CA TYR A 68 0.50 -7.26 2.73
C TYR A 68 1.24 -6.59 3.89
N ILE A 69 1.92 -7.38 4.72
CA ILE A 69 2.67 -6.87 5.89
C ILE A 69 3.85 -5.95 5.47
N PRO A 70 4.68 -6.30 4.46
CA PRO A 70 5.77 -5.44 4.02
C PRO A 70 5.29 -4.05 3.57
N GLY A 71 4.15 -3.98 2.88
CA GLY A 71 3.56 -2.73 2.42
C GLY A 71 3.22 -1.81 3.58
N LEU A 72 2.62 -2.34 4.63
CA LEU A 72 2.23 -1.59 5.82
C LEU A 72 3.43 -0.87 6.47
N PHE A 73 4.53 -1.60 6.67
CA PHE A 73 5.74 -1.05 7.28
C PHE A 73 6.47 -0.10 6.34
N ALA A 74 6.54 -0.43 5.05
CA ALA A 74 7.19 0.44 4.06
C ALA A 74 6.48 1.79 3.93
N TYR A 75 5.15 1.80 3.74
CA TYR A 75 4.38 3.05 3.67
C TYR A 75 4.53 3.86 4.96
N THR A 76 4.46 3.23 6.13
CA THR A 76 4.66 3.91 7.42
C THR A 76 6.05 4.53 7.55
N ALA A 77 7.11 3.80 7.19
CA ALA A 77 8.47 4.30 7.25
C ALA A 77 8.68 5.51 6.34
N VAL A 78 8.20 5.46 5.10
CA VAL A 78 8.34 6.58 4.16
C VAL A 78 7.50 7.79 4.60
N THR A 79 6.31 7.58 5.16
CA THR A 79 5.49 8.66 5.75
C THR A 79 6.22 9.36 6.89
N LEU A 80 6.96 8.64 7.73
CA LEU A 80 7.77 9.26 8.78
C LEU A 80 8.95 10.05 8.22
N VAL A 81 9.56 9.59 7.12
CA VAL A 81 10.62 10.34 6.41
C VAL A 81 10.09 11.66 5.85
N ALA A 82 8.82 11.71 5.44
CA ALA A 82 8.20 12.94 4.92
C ALA A 82 8.18 14.08 5.94
N LEU A 83 8.22 13.79 7.25
CA LEU A 83 8.33 14.82 8.30
C LEU A 83 9.69 15.53 8.32
N VAL A 84 10.72 14.92 7.74
CA VAL A 84 12.09 15.45 7.74
C VAL A 84 12.44 16.07 6.40
N ASN A 85 12.01 15.46 5.29
CA ASN A 85 12.33 15.96 3.96
C ASN A 85 11.33 15.43 2.91
N GLY A 86 10.58 16.34 2.28
CA GLY A 86 9.59 15.98 1.26
C GLY A 86 10.20 15.33 0.03
N TRP A 87 11.34 15.82 -0.48
CA TRP A 87 12.01 15.24 -1.64
C TRP A 87 12.45 13.78 -1.44
N ILE A 88 13.05 13.47 -0.28
CA ILE A 88 13.46 12.11 0.04
C ILE A 88 12.24 11.20 0.10
N ALA A 89 11.16 11.65 0.77
CA ALA A 89 9.92 10.88 0.83
C ALA A 89 9.30 10.66 -0.55
N PHE A 90 9.29 11.68 -1.42
CA PHE A 90 8.81 11.58 -2.79
C PHE A 90 9.55 10.49 -3.58
N VAL A 91 10.89 10.52 -3.56
CA VAL A 91 11.72 9.52 -4.24
C VAL A 91 11.45 8.12 -3.68
N LEU A 92 11.35 7.98 -2.36
CA LEU A 92 11.06 6.70 -1.72
C LEU A 92 9.67 6.16 -2.08
N PHE A 93 8.64 7.00 -2.11
CA PHE A 93 7.30 6.59 -2.56
C PHE A 93 7.29 6.20 -4.04
N ALA A 94 8.00 6.93 -4.90
CA ALA A 94 8.13 6.58 -6.32
C ALA A 94 8.82 5.23 -6.51
N LEU A 95 9.90 4.97 -5.77
CA LEU A 95 10.60 3.68 -5.77
C LEU A 95 9.70 2.55 -5.26
N LEU A 96 8.93 2.80 -4.20
CA LEU A 96 8.00 1.82 -3.63
C LEU A 96 6.91 1.47 -4.64
N ALA A 97 6.33 2.47 -5.32
CA ALA A 97 5.34 2.27 -6.36
C ALA A 97 5.91 1.44 -7.53
N ALA A 98 7.10 1.79 -8.02
CA ALA A 98 7.78 1.04 -9.08
C ALA A 98 8.05 -0.42 -8.66
N PHE A 99 8.54 -0.64 -7.43
CA PHE A 99 8.77 -1.97 -6.88
C PHE A 99 7.49 -2.81 -6.86
N TYR A 100 6.38 -2.28 -6.35
CA TYR A 100 5.12 -3.02 -6.30
C TYR A 100 4.52 -3.27 -7.68
N VAL A 101 4.62 -2.32 -8.62
CA VAL A 101 4.17 -2.53 -10.01
C VAL A 101 4.98 -3.64 -10.68
N VAL A 102 6.31 -3.60 -10.56
CA VAL A 102 7.18 -4.65 -11.11
C VAL A 102 6.85 -5.99 -10.45
N SER A 103 6.79 -6.05 -9.12
CA SER A 103 6.44 -7.25 -8.38
C SER A 103 5.10 -7.83 -8.80
N ALA A 104 4.07 -7.00 -8.96
CA ALA A 104 2.75 -7.45 -9.42
C ALA A 104 2.79 -7.95 -10.87
N SER A 105 3.57 -7.32 -11.74
CA SER A 105 3.68 -7.70 -13.15
C SER A 105 4.39 -9.03 -13.39
N ILE A 106 5.41 -9.36 -12.57
CA ILE A 106 6.17 -10.60 -12.71
C ILE A 106 5.49 -11.76 -11.98
N TRP A 107 5.02 -11.57 -10.74
CA TRP A 107 4.37 -12.64 -9.97
C TRP A 107 2.94 -12.93 -10.44
N GLY A 108 2.20 -11.93 -10.96
CA GLY A 108 0.87 -12.15 -11.51
C GLY A 108 0.86 -13.01 -12.79
N ARG A 109 2.01 -13.15 -13.46
CA ARG A 109 2.14 -13.94 -14.68
C ARG A 109 2.35 -15.44 -14.40
N ASP A 110 2.99 -15.77 -13.28
CA ASP A 110 3.26 -17.17 -12.91
C ASP A 110 2.00 -17.90 -12.43
N GLU A 111 1.08 -17.20 -11.74
CA GLU A 111 -0.22 -17.78 -11.34
C GLU A 111 -1.17 -17.99 -12.53
N ALA A 112 -1.05 -17.20 -13.60
CA ALA A 112 -1.90 -17.31 -14.79
C ALA A 112 -1.48 -18.45 -15.74
N ILE A 113 -0.23 -18.91 -15.69
CA ILE A 113 0.29 -20.01 -16.52
C ILE A 113 0.13 -21.37 -15.81
N ALA A 114 -0.01 -21.37 -14.48
CA ALA A 114 -0.18 -22.58 -13.67
C ALA A 114 -1.64 -23.06 -13.52
N ARG A 115 -2.61 -22.35 -14.13
CA ARG A 115 -4.04 -22.72 -14.19
C ARG A 115 -4.41 -23.31 -15.56
#